data_AF-A0A522FXD7-F1
#
_entry.id   AF-A0A522FXD7-F1
#
_cell.length_a   1.000
_cell.length_b   1.000
_cell.length_c   1.000
_cell.angle_alpha   90.00
_cell.angle_beta   90.00
_cell.angle_gamma   90.00
#
_symmetry.space_group_name_H-M   'P 1'
#
loop_
_entity.id
_entity.type
_entity.pdbx_description
1 polymer ?
#
loop_
_entity_poly.entity_id
_entity_poly.type
_entity_poly.pdbx_seq_one_letter_code
_entity_poly.pdbx_strand_id
1 'polypeptide(L)'
;MKSFLLAVLICLTNTLAAVITARIGLKKDSKNFSRIIFGSLVIRYFLVSAAVLIVLLYVDINKLVFGLTFLISAFILIFSEILYLNNRAGLLKSKDSTRKQDKT
;
A
#
# COMPACT_ATOMS: atom_id res chain seq x y z
N MET A 1 22.54 -6.29 12.63
CA MET A 1 22.34 -6.52 11.17
C MET A 1 21.14 -7.41 10.84
N LYS A 2 20.95 -8.58 11.48
CA LYS A 2 19.86 -9.52 11.15
C LYS A 2 18.45 -8.87 11.22
N SER A 3 18.17 -8.08 12.25
CA SER A 3 16.86 -7.41 12.43
C SER A 3 16.60 -6.28 11.43
N PHE A 4 17.65 -5.56 11.00
CA PHE A 4 17.54 -4.52 9.97
C PHE A 4 17.17 -5.13 8.61
N LEU A 5 17.84 -6.23 8.24
CA LEU A 5 17.61 -6.91 6.98
C LEU A 5 16.19 -7.53 6.92
N LEU A 6 15.71 -8.05 8.05
CA LEU A 6 14.33 -8.52 8.20
C LEU A 6 13.31 -7.38 8.03
N ALA A 7 13.54 -6.23 8.66
CA ALA A 7 12.66 -5.06 8.53
C ALA A 7 12.60 -4.56 7.09
N VAL A 8 13.75 -4.47 6.40
CA VAL A 8 13.81 -4.09 4.98
C VAL A 8 13.02 -5.07 4.12
N LEU A 9 13.17 -6.39 4.33
CA LEU A 9 12.41 -7.41 3.59
C LEU A 9 10.88 -7.29 3.80
N ILE A 10 10.44 -7.02 5.03
CA ILE A 10 9.02 -6.83 5.34
C ILE A 10 8.47 -5.57 4.64
N CYS A 11 9.22 -4.46 4.67
CA CYS A 11 8.85 -3.25 3.95
C CYS A 11 8.82 -3.46 2.43
N LEU A 12 9.78 -4.21 1.88
CA LEU A 12 9.88 -4.49 0.45
C LEU A 12 8.69 -5.34 -0.02
N THR A 13 8.36 -6.41 0.72
CA THR A 13 7.21 -7.28 0.43
C THR A 13 5.89 -6.52 0.53
N ASN A 14 5.72 -5.65 1.53
CA ASN A 14 4.55 -4.78 1.64
C ASN A 14 4.40 -3.83 0.44
N THR A 15 5.50 -3.22 0.01
CA THR A 15 5.52 -2.32 -1.16
C THR A 15 5.23 -3.09 -2.46
N LEU A 16 5.84 -4.27 -2.63
CA LEU A 16 5.60 -5.12 -3.79
C LEU A 16 4.13 -5.54 -3.88
N ALA A 17 3.55 -5.95 -2.75
CA ALA A 17 2.14 -6.29 -2.66
C ALA A 17 1.26 -5.10 -3.06
N ALA A 18 1.57 -3.88 -2.61
CA ALA A 18 0.85 -2.68 -3.01
C ALA A 18 0.91 -2.42 -4.52
N VAL A 19 2.09 -2.48 -5.12
CA VAL A 19 2.26 -2.27 -6.56
C VAL A 19 1.52 -3.33 -7.38
N ILE A 20 1.63 -4.61 -7.00
CA ILE A 20 0.94 -5.71 -7.67
C ILE A 20 -0.57 -5.51 -7.58
N THR A 21 -1.08 -5.22 -6.38
CA THR A 21 -2.52 -5.09 -6.17
C THR A 21 -3.08 -3.89 -6.93
N ALA A 22 -2.34 -2.77 -6.96
CA ALA A 22 -2.69 -1.61 -7.76
C ALA A 22 -2.74 -1.94 -9.27
N ARG A 23 -1.74 -2.66 -9.79
CA ARG A 23 -1.73 -3.07 -11.22
C ARG A 23 -2.89 -4.00 -11.57
N ILE A 24 -3.27 -4.91 -10.68
CA ILE A 24 -4.40 -5.83 -10.89
C ILE A 24 -5.72 -5.07 -10.79
N GLY A 25 -5.88 -4.24 -9.76
CA GLY A 25 -7.08 -3.44 -9.52
C GLY A 25 -7.39 -2.54 -10.72
N LEU A 26 -6.40 -1.82 -11.25
CA LEU A 26 -6.58 -0.86 -12.36
C LEU A 26 -7.10 -1.51 -13.66
N LYS A 27 -7.07 -2.84 -13.79
CA LYS A 27 -7.60 -3.59 -14.95
C LYS A 27 -9.03 -4.09 -14.75
N LYS A 28 -9.66 -3.83 -13.60
CA LYS A 28 -10.99 -4.32 -13.23
C LYS A 28 -12.00 -3.19 -13.08
N ASP A 29 -13.29 -3.52 -13.20
CA ASP A 29 -14.40 -2.58 -13.04
C ASP A 29 -14.38 -1.90 -11.66
N SER A 30 -14.95 -0.69 -11.57
CA SER A 30 -14.91 0.15 -10.36
C SER A 30 -15.29 -0.59 -9.07
N LYS A 31 -16.29 -1.48 -9.10
CA LYS A 31 -16.72 -2.27 -7.93
C LYS A 31 -15.64 -3.27 -7.48
N ASN A 32 -15.00 -3.93 -8.44
CA ASN A 32 -13.94 -4.91 -8.20
C ASN A 32 -12.61 -4.22 -7.86
N PHE A 33 -12.33 -3.06 -8.45
CA PHE A 33 -11.19 -2.20 -8.11
C PHE A 33 -11.18 -1.89 -6.62
N SER A 34 -12.26 -1.29 -6.10
CA SER A 34 -12.33 -0.93 -4.68
C SER A 34 -12.18 -2.14 -3.77
N ARG A 35 -12.86 -3.25 -4.08
CA ARG A 35 -12.75 -4.49 -3.28
C ARG A 35 -11.32 -5.02 -3.21
N ILE A 36 -10.60 -5.01 -4.34
CA ILE A 36 -9.22 -5.50 -4.43
C ILE A 36 -8.26 -4.57 -3.68
N ILE A 37 -8.38 -3.25 -3.86
CA ILE A 37 -7.51 -2.28 -3.21
C ILE A 37 -7.73 -2.28 -1.69
N PHE A 38 -8.98 -2.11 -1.23
CA PHE A 38 -9.29 -2.08 0.20
C PHE A 38 -8.98 -3.42 0.87
N GLY A 39 -9.29 -4.54 0.21
CA GLY A 39 -8.97 -5.87 0.73
C GLY A 39 -7.46 -6.07 0.92
N SER A 40 -6.64 -5.67 -0.05
CA SER A 40 -5.19 -5.72 0.06
C SER A 40 -4.66 -4.82 1.17
N LEU A 41 -5.22 -3.61 1.31
CA LEU A 41 -4.81 -2.66 2.34
C LEU A 41 -5.06 -3.22 3.75
N VAL A 42 -6.22 -3.83 3.98
CA VAL A 42 -6.55 -4.50 5.26
C VAL A 42 -5.60 -5.65 5.54
N ILE A 43 -5.39 -6.56 4.58
CA ILE A 43 -4.50 -7.71 4.75
C ILE A 43 -3.07 -7.26 5.09
N ARG A 44 -2.54 -6.28 4.34
CA ARG A 44 -1.20 -5.73 4.57
C ARG A 44 -1.09 -5.03 5.91
N TYR A 45 -2.13 -4.29 6.33
CA TYR A 45 -2.15 -3.64 7.65
C TYR A 45 -1.99 -4.68 8.78
N PHE A 46 -2.75 -5.77 8.73
CA PHE A 46 -2.62 -6.84 9.74
C PHE A 46 -1.24 -7.51 9.70
N LEU A 47 -0.71 -7.77 8.50
CA LEU A 47 0.59 -8.42 8.33
C LEU A 47 1.75 -7.55 8.86
N VAL A 48 1.74 -6.27 8.55
CA VAL A 48 2.74 -5.31 9.06
C VAL A 48 2.58 -5.10 10.56
N SER A 49 1.35 -5.02 11.07
CA SER A 49 1.09 -4.90 12.51
C SER A 49 1.57 -6.12 13.30
N ALA A 50 1.38 -7.33 12.76
CA ALA A 50 1.91 -8.56 13.37
C ALA A 50 3.44 -8.57 13.40
N ALA A 51 4.10 -8.15 12.31
CA ALA A 51 5.55 -8.02 12.26
C ALA A 51 6.08 -7.01 13.28
N VAL A 52 5.40 -5.87 13.41
CA VAL A 52 5.72 -4.84 14.42
C VAL A 52 5.60 -5.39 15.83
N LEU A 53 4.53 -6.14 16.14
CA LEU A 53 4.37 -6.76 17.46
C LEU A 53 5.51 -7.72 17.77
N ILE A 54 5.93 -8.54 16.81
CA ILE A 54 7.09 -9.41 16.97
C ILE A 54 8.33 -8.57 17.31
N VAL A 55 8.60 -7.50 16.56
CA VAL A 55 9.76 -6.63 16.83
C VAL A 55 9.70 -6.03 18.24
N LEU A 56 8.52 -5.56 18.68
CA LEU A 56 8.31 -5.00 20.03
C LEU A 56 8.46 -6.03 21.16
N LEU A 57 8.26 -7.33 20.89
CA LEU A 57 8.43 -8.41 21.86
C LEU A 57 9.90 -8.82 22.03
N TYR A 58 10.70 -8.75 20.96
CA TYR A 58 12.08 -9.25 20.94
C TYR A 58 13.16 -8.16 21.01
N VAL A 59 12.81 -6.90 20.76
CA VAL A 59 13.76 -5.78 20.77
C VAL A 59 13.41 -4.83 21.90
N ASP A 60 14.39 -4.54 22.74
CA ASP A 60 14.25 -3.55 23.81
C ASP A 60 14.38 -2.14 23.23
N ILE A 61 13.24 -1.59 22.81
CA ILE A 61 13.11 -0.26 22.20
C ILE A 61 12.04 0.54 22.94
N ASN A 62 12.21 1.86 22.94
CA ASN A 62 11.20 2.76 23.48
C ASN A 62 9.89 2.63 22.67
N LYS A 63 8.91 1.95 23.26
CA LYS A 63 7.63 1.60 22.64
C LYS A 63 6.85 2.82 22.17
N LEU A 64 6.94 3.94 22.90
CA LEU A 64 6.25 5.18 22.58
C LEU A 64 6.83 5.81 21.31
N VAL A 65 8.15 5.97 21.26
CA VAL A 65 8.87 6.54 20.10
C VAL A 65 8.69 5.66 18.86
N PHE A 66 8.81 4.34 19.02
CA PHE A 66 8.57 3.40 17.95
C PHE A 66 7.13 3.46 17.44
N GLY A 67 6.14 3.44 18.33
CA GLY A 67 4.72 3.50 17.98
C GLY A 67 4.34 4.77 17.22
N LEU A 68 4.82 5.93 17.68
CA LEU A 68 4.61 7.22 17.01
C LEU A 68 5.26 7.24 15.61
N THR A 69 6.51 6.78 15.51
CA THR A 69 7.22 6.72 14.22
C THR A 69 6.52 5.78 13.23
N PHE A 70 6.07 4.62 13.72
CA PHE A 70 5.32 3.65 12.93
C PHE A 70 3.99 4.23 12.45
N LEU A 71 3.23 4.89 13.34
CA LEU A 71 1.95 5.52 13.01
C LEU A 71 2.10 6.59 11.91
N ILE A 72 3.06 7.50 12.07
CA ILE A 72 3.34 8.57 11.10
C ILE A 72 3.74 7.96 9.76
N SER A 73 4.63 6.97 9.78
CA SER A 73 5.11 6.29 8.55
C SER A 73 3.98 5.55 7.82
N ALA A 74 3.13 4.84 8.56
CA ALA A 74 1.98 4.13 8.01
C ALA A 74 0.98 5.11 7.37
N PHE A 75 0.72 6.24 8.03
CA PHE A 75 -0.13 7.29 7.48
C PHE A 75 0.43 7.84 6.15
N ILE A 76 1.72 8.18 6.10
CA ILE A 76 2.38 8.68 4.88
C ILE A 76 2.28 7.66 3.74
N LEU A 77 2.50 6.37 4.02
CA LEU A 77 2.41 5.30 3.02
C LEU A 77 1.00 5.14 2.46
N ILE A 78 -0.02 5.10 3.32
CA ILE A 78 -1.42 4.99 2.91
C ILE A 78 -1.82 6.21 2.07
N PHE A 79 -1.45 7.41 2.53
CA PHE A 79 -1.76 8.65 1.81
C PHE A 79 -1.09 8.68 0.43
N SER A 80 0.17 8.27 0.34
CA SER A 80 0.91 8.15 -0.92
C SER A 80 0.28 7.14 -1.88
N GLU A 81 -0.22 6.00 -1.35
CA GLU A 81 -0.93 5.00 -2.14
C GLU A 81 -2.24 5.54 -2.70
N ILE A 82 -3.02 6.28 -1.91
CA ILE A 82 -4.25 6.94 -2.35
C ILE A 82 -3.95 7.95 -3.48
N LEU A 83 -2.94 8.80 -3.31
CA LEU A 83 -2.53 9.76 -4.34
C LEU A 83 -2.08 9.06 -5.63
N TYR A 84 -1.29 7.98 -5.51
CA TYR A 84 -0.85 7.19 -6.65
C TYR A 84 -2.03 6.58 -7.42
N LEU A 85 -2.99 5.99 -6.71
CA LEU A 85 -4.19 5.40 -7.30
C LEU A 85 -5.08 6.46 -7.95
N ASN A 86 -5.27 7.61 -7.29
CA ASN A 86 -6.05 8.73 -7.83
C ASN A 86 -5.44 9.26 -9.13
N ASN A 87 -4.13 9.51 -9.14
CA ASN A 87 -3.43 9.98 -10.34
C ASN A 87 -3.55 8.96 -11.49
N ARG A 88 -3.34 7.66 -11.22
CA ARG A 88 -3.49 6.60 -12.22
C ARG A 88 -4.93 6.47 -12.74
N ALA A 89 -5.93 6.54 -11.86
CA ALA A 89 -7.33 6.46 -12.25
C ALA A 89 -7.75 7.68 -13.11
N GLY A 90 -7.29 8.88 -12.75
CA GLY A 90 -7.50 10.10 -13.55
C GLY A 90 -6.89 10.01 -14.95
N LEU A 91 -5.66 9.49 -15.06
CA LEU A 91 -5.00 9.25 -16.35
C LEU A 91 -5.73 8.21 -17.22
N LEU A 92 -6.26 7.15 -16.61
CA LEU A 92 -7.04 6.14 -17.34
C LEU A 92 -8.36 6.72 -17.86
N LYS A 93 -9.06 7.52 -17.05
CA LYS A 93 -10.28 8.23 -17.47
C LYS A 93 -10.01 9.17 -18.66
N SER A 94 -8.89 9.90 -18.63
CA SER A 94 -8.48 10.78 -19.73
C SER A 94 -8.21 10.02 -21.03
N LYS A 95 -7.52 8.87 -20.98
CA LYS A 95 -7.22 8.04 -22.16
C LYS A 95 -8.47 7.45 -22.81
N ASP A 96 -9.44 7.00 -22.01
CA ASP A 96 -10.70 6.46 -22.54
C ASP A 96 -11.55 7.52 -23.24
N SER A 97 -11.54 8.76 -22.75
CA SER A 97 -12.23 9.89 -23.41
C SER A 97 -11.63 10.21 -24.78
N THR A 98 -10.30 10.26 -24.91
CA THR A 98 -9.62 10.52 -26.21
C THR A 98 -9.88 9.40 -27.21
N ARG A 99 -9.90 8.13 -26.76
CA ARG A 99 -10.12 6.97 -27.63
C ARG A 99 -11.56 6.84 -28.15
N LYS A 100 -12.53 7.42 -27.46
CA LYS A 100 -13.93 7.50 -27.93
C LYS A 100 -14.13 8.58 -28.99
N GLN A 101 -13.45 9.72 -28.86
CA GLN A 101 -13.50 10.79 -29.87
C GLN A 101 -12.88 10.36 -31.21
N ASP A 102 -11.80 9.58 -31.19
CA ASP A 102 -11.10 9.11 -32.40
C ASP A 102 -11.87 8.03 -33.21
N LYS A 103 -13.02 7.56 -32.68
CA LYS A 103 -13.88 6.56 -33.31
C LYS A 103 -15.21 7.13 -33.82
N THR A 104 -15.41 8.44 -33.69
CA THR A 104 -16.64 9.15 -34.12
C THR A 104 -16.28 10.08 -35.27
#